data_AF-A0AAV3M8J4-F1
#
_entry.id   AF-A0AAV3M8J4-F1
#
_cell.length_a   1.000
_cell.length_b   1.000
_cell.length_c   1.000
_cell.angle_alpha   90.00
_cell.angle_beta   90.00
_cell.angle_gamma   90.00
#
_symmetry.space_group_name_H-M   'P 1'
#
loop_
_entity.id
_entity.type
_entity.pdbx_description
1 polymer ?
#
loop_
_entity_poly.entity_id
_entity_poly.type
_entity_poly.pdbx_seq_one_letter_code
_entity_poly.pdbx_strand_id
1 'polypeptide(L)' 'MKQEQKREVERLLEPHQSKVLMLITLLSTWLDAEECDETRNMIWAVLIVVYSIRDEMNEAAEGK' A
#
# COMPACT_ATOMS: atom_id res chain seq x y z
N MET A 1 6.50 20.60 9.18
CA MET A 1 7.15 19.64 10.09
C MET A 1 8.63 19.98 10.26
N LYS A 2 9.23 19.82 11.45
CA LYS A 2 10.70 19.97 11.62
C LYS A 2 11.43 18.81 10.91
N GLN A 3 12.62 19.05 10.35
CA GLN A 3 13.38 18.01 9.61
C GLN A 3 13.64 16.73 10.40
N GLU A 4 13.78 16.83 11.72
CA GLU A 4 14.01 15.69 12.60
C GLU A 4 12.75 14.83 12.75
N GLN A 5 11.58 15.46 12.94
CA GLN A 5 10.28 14.79 12.95
C GLN A 5 9.97 14.11 11.60
N LYS A 6 10.34 14.76 10.48
CA LYS A 6 10.19 14.15 9.15
C LYS A 6 10.96 12.85 9.02
N ARG A 7 12.22 12.85 9.45
CA ARG A 7 13.08 11.66 9.41
C ARG A 7 12.60 10.55 10.34
N GLU A 8 12.02 10.91 11.48
CA GLU A 8 11.41 9.95 12.39
C GLU A 8 10.18 9.29 11.77
N VAL A 9 9.29 10.09 11.16
CA VAL A 9 8.11 9.60 10.44
C VAL A 9 8.51 8.67 9.28
N GLU A 10 9.47 9.07 8.45
CA GLU A 10 9.99 8.24 7.35
C GLU A 10 10.50 6.87 7.85
N ARG A 11 11.30 6.83 8.92
CA ARG A 11 11.78 5.57 9.51
C ARG A 11 10.66 4.69 10.05
N LEU A 12 9.62 5.29 10.63
CA LEU A 12 8.48 4.55 11.14
C LEU A 12 7.64 3.97 10.00
N LEU A 13 7.52 4.67 8.87
CA LEU A 13 6.70 4.26 7.73
C LEU A 13 7.38 3.23 6.83
N GLU A 14 8.72 3.29 6.67
CA GLU A 14 9.48 2.44 5.75
C GLU A 14 9.17 0.92 5.86
N PRO A 15 9.09 0.30 7.07
CA PRO A 15 8.76 -1.12 7.20
C PRO A 15 7.33 -1.44 6.75
N HIS A 16 6.41 -0.50 6.90
CA HIS A 16 5.02 -0.65 6.49
C HIS A 16 4.87 -0.45 4.99
N GLN A 17 5.60 0.49 4.39
CA GLN A 17 5.59 0.72 2.93
C GLN A 17 6.06 -0.53 2.18
N SER A 18 7.10 -1.21 2.69
CA SER A 18 7.57 -2.48 2.13
C SER A 18 6.50 -3.58 2.19
N LYS A 19 5.78 -3.70 3.33
CA LYS A 19 4.68 -4.67 3.47
C LYS A 19 3.50 -4.36 2.55
N VAL A 20 3.13 -3.09 2.41
CA VAL A 20 2.07 -2.65 1.48
C VAL A 20 2.45 -2.95 0.04
N LEU A 21 3.70 -2.69 -0.35
CA LEU A 21 4.20 -3.05 -1.69
C LEU A 21 4.18 -4.56 -1.95
N MET A 22 4.55 -5.36 -0.95
CA MET A 22 4.45 -6.81 -1.02
C MET A 22 3.00 -7.28 -1.19
N LEU A 23 2.06 -6.71 -0.43
CA LEU A 23 0.63 -7.01 -0.58
C LEU A 23 0.11 -6.66 -1.97
N ILE A 24 0.48 -5.49 -2.51
CA ILE A 24 0.13 -5.09 -3.88
C ILE A 24 0.64 -6.13 -4.88
N THR A 25 1.89 -6.56 -4.75
CA THR A 25 2.50 -7.57 -5.63
C THR A 25 1.74 -8.90 -5.57
N LEU A 26 1.47 -9.40 -4.37
CA LEU A 26 0.79 -10.67 -4.17
C LEU A 26 -0.65 -10.65 -4.70
N LEU A 27 -1.40 -9.60 -4.38
CA LEU A 27 -2.78 -9.45 -4.82
C LEU A 27 -2.89 -9.24 -6.33
N SER A 28 -1.97 -8.48 -6.93
CA SER A 28 -1.94 -8.30 -8.40
C SER A 28 -1.62 -9.63 -9.09
N THR A 29 -0.65 -10.37 -8.59
CA THR A 29 -0.30 -11.71 -9.11
C THR A 29 -1.47 -12.68 -8.98
N TRP A 30 -2.19 -12.66 -7.85
CA TRP A 30 -3.37 -13.50 -7.67
C TRP A 30 -4.51 -13.08 -8.60
N LEU A 31 -4.77 -11.77 -8.75
CA LEU A 31 -5.80 -11.27 -9.67
C LEU A 31 -5.58 -11.74 -11.10
N ASP A 32 -4.33 -11.75 -11.56
CA ASP A 32 -3.98 -12.17 -12.93
C ASP A 32 -4.20 -13.67 -13.14
N ALA A 33 -4.02 -14.49 -12.10
CA ALA A 33 -4.18 -15.94 -12.14
C ALA A 33 -5.61 -16.42 -11.80
N GLU A 34 -6.45 -15.57 -11.22
CA GLU A 34 -7.79 -15.93 -10.76
C GLU A 34 -8.79 -15.99 -11.93
N GLU A 35 -9.55 -17.09 -12.01
CA GLU A 35 -10.53 -17.36 -13.06
C GLU A 35 -11.97 -17.06 -12.61
N CYS A 36 -12.25 -17.07 -11.30
CA CYS A 36 -13.57 -16.77 -10.77
C CYS A 36 -13.81 -15.25 -10.71
N ASP A 37 -14.79 -14.78 -11.49
CA ASP A 37 -15.11 -13.35 -11.61
C ASP A 37 -15.49 -12.70 -10.26
N GLU A 38 -16.26 -13.37 -9.40
CA GLU A 38 -16.58 -12.84 -8.07
C GLU A 38 -15.31 -12.65 -7.23
N THR A 39 -14.41 -13.64 -7.26
CA THR A 39 -13.14 -13.57 -6.52
C THR A 39 -12.23 -12.48 -7.10
N ARG A 40 -12.13 -12.36 -8.43
CA ARG A 40 -11.40 -11.27 -9.11
C ARG A 40 -11.91 -9.91 -8.66
N ASN A 41 -13.23 -9.71 -8.63
CA ASN A 41 -13.85 -8.45 -8.19
C ASN A 41 -13.50 -8.13 -6.73
N MET A 42 -13.49 -9.14 -5.86
CA MET A 42 -13.09 -8.96 -4.47
C MET A 42 -11.61 -8.61 -4.33
N ILE A 43 -10.71 -9.31 -5.06
CA ILE A 43 -9.28 -8.98 -5.07
C ILE A 43 -9.05 -7.56 -5.58
N TRP A 44 -9.76 -7.15 -6.63
CA TRP A 44 -9.68 -5.81 -7.19
C TRP A 44 -10.14 -4.75 -6.18
N ALA A 45 -11.24 -4.99 -5.46
CA ALA A 45 -11.70 -4.09 -4.40
C ALA A 45 -10.67 -3.96 -3.27
N VAL A 46 -10.03 -5.06 -2.87
CA VAL A 46 -8.95 -5.03 -1.87
C VAL A 46 -7.75 -4.25 -2.38
N LEU A 47 -7.34 -4.44 -3.65
CA LEU A 47 -6.24 -3.69 -4.25
C LEU A 47 -6.48 -2.18 -4.22
N ILE A 48 -7.70 -1.71 -4.48
CA ILE A 48 -8.06 -0.28 -4.38
C ILE A 48 -7.76 0.25 -2.97
N VAL A 49 -8.19 -0.47 -1.93
CA VAL A 49 -7.95 -0.07 -0.54
C VAL A 49 -6.46 -0.06 -0.21
N VAL A 50 -5.71 -1.08 -0.64
CA VAL A 50 -4.27 -1.16 -0.40
C VAL A 50 -3.51 -0.03 -1.12
N TYR A 51 -3.92 0.34 -2.32
CA TYR A 51 -3.36 1.51 -3.03
C TYR A 51 -3.67 2.83 -2.31
N SER A 52 -4.88 3.01 -1.77
CA SER A 52 -5.21 4.19 -0.93
C SER A 52 -4.28 4.29 0.28
N ILE A 53 -4.08 3.18 1.01
CA ILE A 53 -3.18 3.14 2.16
C ILE A 53 -1.75 3.50 1.76
N ARG A 54 -1.26 2.98 0.63
CA ARG A 54 0.07 3.35 0.11
C ARG A 54 0.19 4.86 -0.10
N ASP A 55 -0.83 5.47 -0.71
CA ASP A 55 -0.80 6.88 -1.07
C ASP A 55 -0.88 7.76 0.19
N GLU A 56 -1.77 7.43 1.13
CA GLU A 56 -1.85 8.08 2.45
C GLU A 56 -0.52 7.99 3.23
N MET A 57 0.17 6.84 3.17
CA MET A 57 1.49 6.68 3.78
C MET A 57 2.57 7.54 3.11
N ASN A 58 2.53 7.69 1.79
CA ASN A 58 3.46 8.55 1.06
C ASN A 58 3.21 10.02 1.38
N GLU A 59 1.94 10.44 1.47
CA GLU A 59 1.57 11.79 1.90
C GLU A 59 2.08 12.08 3.32
N ALA A 60 1.89 11.13 4.25
CA ALA A 60 2.40 11.24 5.61
C ALA A 60 3.93 11.36 5.68
N ALA A 61 4.66 10.60 4.84
CA ALA A 61 6.11 10.71 4.74
C ALA A 61 6.57 12.07 4.16
N GLU A 62 5.81 12.62 3.20
CA GLU A 62 6.05 13.96 2.66
C GLU A 62 5.74 15.08 3.67
N GLY A 63 4.91 14.78 4.67
CA GLY A 63 4.44 15.72 5.68
C GLY A 63 3.29 16.60 5.20
N LYS A 64 2.45 16.07 4.31
CA LYS A 64 1.25 16.71 3.77
C LYS A 64 0.00 16.32 4.55
#